data_AF-A0A8J2RIQ0-F1
#
_entry.id   AF-A0A8J2RIQ0-F1
#
_cell.length_a   1.000
_cell.length_b   1.000
_cell.length_c   1.000
_cell.angle_alpha   90.00
_cell.angle_beta   90.00
_cell.angle_gamma   90.00
#
_symmetry.space_group_name_H-M   'P 1'
#
loop_
_entity.id
_entity.type
_entity.pdbx_description
1 polymer ?
#
loop_
_entity_poly.entity_id
_entity_poly.type
_entity_poly.pdbx_seq_one_letter_code
_entity_poly.pdbx_strand_id
1 'polypeptide(L)'
;MFKIRSDLPKPQLNFKEKISNDSTPFLHKLIEKPHCLNPKSLCQRDSHPYEFELKNFSPNTKFLTIKNEIPLFQPVSSTPLIIVDTKEAFDNLLQDLLTQTVIGVDLEHHGDRSYQGITCLMQISTDKTDYIIDTLKLWDQLQPLNKVFCDPNILKIFQGANSDILWLQRDFGIYVVNLFDTCRAASLLEFQKKDLSFLLRHYCKIHVKKKYQMADWRIRPLTQDMIKYAREDTHYLIYIYERMKQDLNLHHCLGNTEKGTPNKESKDSMKSQGESSQIAPVKEEGVNLVLQVWNNSRSVCMNRYRIPCNEEKYLKFCRKLTEKGNTFNNQQSYALQELFFWRDRVAREEDEGPHFVMPKDMMIKVVNHLPNEPEGILHCCSDSLFVQKHLQHLHKIMLKARALTISTEETTKKNSNGSTATASTPITTTSGEGAQD
;
A
#
# COMPACT_ATOMS: atom_id res chain seq x y z
N MET A 1 16.62 14.55 -5.71
CA MET A 1 15.37 14.60 -4.91
C MET A 1 14.42 15.51 -5.66
N PHE A 2 13.25 15.03 -6.09
CA PHE A 2 12.27 15.90 -6.75
C PHE A 2 11.82 16.96 -5.75
N LYS A 3 11.97 18.25 -6.09
CA LYS A 3 11.49 19.35 -5.25
C LYS A 3 9.97 19.34 -5.30
N ILE A 4 9.30 19.32 -4.13
CA ILE A 4 7.84 19.35 -4.06
C ILE A 4 7.38 20.66 -4.70
N ARG A 5 6.48 20.56 -5.68
CA ARG A 5 5.95 21.70 -6.44
C ARG A 5 4.90 22.42 -5.60
N SER A 6 5.34 23.46 -4.91
CA SER A 6 4.47 24.38 -4.17
C SER A 6 3.70 25.34 -5.09
N ASP A 7 4.20 25.55 -6.29
CA ASP A 7 3.69 26.46 -7.33
C ASP A 7 2.44 25.97 -8.05
N LEU A 8 2.17 24.66 -8.03
CA LEU A 8 0.97 24.11 -8.66
C LEU A 8 -0.28 24.42 -7.85
N PRO A 9 -1.40 24.78 -8.51
CA PRO A 9 -2.68 24.96 -7.82
C PRO A 9 -3.11 23.66 -7.15
N LYS A 10 -3.84 23.79 -6.05
CA LYS A 10 -4.32 22.67 -5.25
C LYS A 10 -5.67 22.17 -5.81
N PRO A 11 -5.74 21.00 -6.48
CA PRO A 11 -6.99 20.53 -7.09
C PRO A 11 -8.11 20.34 -6.07
N GLN A 12 -7.77 20.04 -4.81
CA GLN A 12 -8.75 19.86 -3.73
C GLN A 12 -9.64 21.08 -3.49
N LEU A 13 -9.20 22.29 -3.87
CA LEU A 13 -9.99 23.52 -3.75
C LEU A 13 -11.18 23.56 -4.73
N ASN A 14 -11.17 22.71 -5.76
CA ASN A 14 -12.21 22.66 -6.79
C ASN A 14 -13.21 21.52 -6.59
N PHE A 15 -13.03 20.67 -5.57
CA PHE A 15 -13.95 19.56 -5.29
C PHE A 15 -15.27 20.08 -4.71
N LYS A 16 -16.39 19.45 -5.06
CA LYS A 16 -17.71 19.86 -4.54
C LYS A 16 -17.80 19.65 -3.04
N GLU A 17 -17.30 18.51 -2.56
CA GLU A 17 -17.19 18.19 -1.14
C GLU A 17 -15.78 18.43 -0.64
N LYS A 18 -15.66 19.17 0.46
CA LYS A 18 -14.36 19.37 1.12
C LYS A 18 -13.91 18.06 1.76
N ILE A 19 -12.65 17.70 1.54
CA ILE A 19 -12.03 16.55 2.20
C ILE A 19 -11.96 16.80 3.71
N SER A 20 -12.57 15.92 4.52
CA SER A 20 -12.37 15.92 5.97
C SER A 20 -11.12 15.12 6.33
N ASN A 21 -10.20 15.78 7.04
CA ASN A 21 -8.97 15.20 7.59
C ASN A 21 -9.04 15.06 9.12
N ASP A 22 -10.24 15.04 9.70
CA ASP A 22 -10.40 14.82 11.14
C ASP A 22 -10.00 13.39 11.57
N SER A 23 -10.08 13.12 12.87
CA SER A 23 -9.78 11.80 13.44
C SER A 23 -10.99 10.87 13.49
N THR A 24 -12.12 11.24 12.89
CA THR A 24 -13.31 10.37 12.89
C THR A 24 -13.02 9.11 12.08
N PRO A 25 -13.59 7.95 12.46
CA PRO A 25 -13.44 6.74 11.66
C PRO A 25 -13.99 6.93 10.24
N PHE A 26 -13.28 6.40 9.25
CA PHE A 26 -13.74 6.43 7.87
C PHE A 26 -15.05 5.66 7.70
N LEU A 27 -16.05 6.34 7.14
CA LEU A 27 -17.33 5.76 6.72
C LEU A 27 -17.34 5.62 5.20
N HIS A 28 -17.81 4.48 4.67
CA HIS A 28 -17.80 4.28 3.22
C HIS A 28 -18.66 5.32 2.49
N LYS A 29 -18.20 5.75 1.31
CA LYS A 29 -18.85 6.77 0.47
C LYS A 29 -19.92 6.22 -0.50
N LEU A 30 -20.10 4.90 -0.54
CA LEU A 30 -21.01 4.24 -1.47
C LEU A 30 -22.46 4.73 -1.30
N ILE A 31 -23.08 5.21 -2.38
CA ILE A 31 -24.48 5.68 -2.44
C ILE A 31 -25.37 4.59 -3.03
N GLU A 32 -24.94 4.00 -4.16
CA GLU A 32 -25.61 2.87 -4.80
C GLU A 32 -24.71 1.64 -4.78
N LYS A 33 -25.31 0.46 -4.55
CA LYS A 33 -24.60 -0.82 -4.51
C LYS A 33 -25.02 -1.71 -5.69
N PRO A 34 -24.44 -1.55 -6.90
CA PRO A 34 -24.67 -2.47 -8.01
C PRO A 34 -24.16 -3.87 -7.67
N HIS A 35 -24.72 -4.91 -8.30
CA HIS A 35 -24.35 -6.33 -8.07
C HIS A 35 -24.49 -6.79 -6.60
N CYS A 36 -25.45 -6.19 -5.89
CA CYS A 36 -25.66 -6.44 -4.47
C CYS A 36 -26.34 -7.79 -4.21
N LEU A 37 -25.71 -8.60 -3.34
CA LEU A 37 -26.28 -9.82 -2.77
C LEU A 37 -26.72 -9.61 -1.30
N ASN A 38 -26.20 -8.59 -0.62
CA ASN A 38 -26.60 -8.21 0.75
C ASN A 38 -26.96 -6.71 0.85
N PRO A 39 -28.26 -6.34 0.74
CA PRO A 39 -28.69 -4.94 0.77
C PRO A 39 -28.43 -4.21 2.09
N LYS A 40 -28.41 -4.93 3.23
CA LYS A 40 -28.24 -4.33 4.56
C LYS A 40 -26.88 -3.65 4.74
N SER A 41 -25.87 -4.13 4.03
CA SER A 41 -24.49 -3.61 4.11
C SER A 41 -24.36 -2.17 3.64
N LEU A 42 -25.23 -1.68 2.76
CA LEU A 42 -25.20 -0.30 2.28
C LEU A 42 -25.50 0.70 3.43
N CYS A 43 -26.32 0.30 4.41
CA CYS A 43 -26.63 1.12 5.58
C CYS A 43 -25.54 1.03 6.67
N GLN A 44 -24.66 0.02 6.62
CA GLN A 44 -23.61 -0.23 7.60
C GLN A 44 -22.32 0.46 7.19
N ARG A 45 -22.30 1.80 7.29
CA ARG A 45 -21.23 2.64 6.73
C ARG A 45 -19.85 2.41 7.34
N ASP A 46 -19.79 1.80 8.52
CA ASP A 46 -18.59 1.44 9.27
C ASP A 46 -18.05 0.03 8.93
N SER A 47 -18.62 -0.65 7.92
CA SER A 47 -18.22 -1.97 7.43
C SER A 47 -17.72 -1.92 5.98
N HIS A 48 -17.19 -3.02 5.44
CA HIS A 48 -16.87 -3.09 4.01
C HIS A 48 -18.17 -3.43 3.23
N PRO A 49 -18.67 -2.55 2.35
CA PRO A 49 -20.00 -2.71 1.77
C PRO A 49 -20.12 -3.96 0.89
N TYR A 50 -19.02 -4.46 0.30
CA TYR A 50 -19.00 -5.69 -0.52
C TYR A 50 -18.42 -6.91 0.19
N GLU A 51 -18.33 -6.90 1.53
CA GLU A 51 -17.70 -8.02 2.28
C GLU A 51 -18.41 -9.35 2.02
N PHE A 52 -19.75 -9.33 1.99
CA PHE A 52 -20.54 -10.53 1.74
C PHE A 52 -20.31 -11.08 0.33
N GLU A 53 -20.35 -10.22 -0.68
CA GLU A 53 -20.11 -10.58 -2.08
C GLU A 53 -18.71 -11.17 -2.26
N LEU A 54 -17.70 -10.54 -1.68
CA LEU A 54 -16.32 -11.04 -1.74
C LEU A 54 -16.18 -12.39 -1.04
N LYS A 55 -16.75 -12.58 0.17
CA LYS A 55 -16.66 -13.85 0.92
C LYS A 55 -17.25 -15.02 0.12
N ASN A 56 -18.35 -14.77 -0.59
CA ASN A 56 -19.06 -15.77 -1.39
C ASN A 56 -18.61 -15.83 -2.85
N PHE A 57 -17.65 -14.99 -3.25
CA PHE A 57 -17.14 -14.97 -4.62
C PHE A 57 -16.17 -16.13 -4.88
N SER A 58 -16.40 -16.79 -6.02
CA SER A 58 -15.46 -17.69 -6.68
C SER A 58 -15.42 -17.35 -8.18
N PRO A 59 -14.25 -17.37 -8.83
CA PRO A 59 -14.17 -17.07 -10.26
C PRO A 59 -14.92 -18.12 -11.08
N ASN A 60 -15.65 -17.68 -12.10
CA ASN A 60 -16.26 -18.56 -13.09
C ASN A 60 -15.19 -19.44 -13.75
N THR A 61 -15.53 -20.70 -14.08
CA THR A 61 -14.62 -21.67 -14.70
C THR A 61 -13.97 -21.15 -15.98
N LYS A 62 -14.64 -20.28 -16.75
CA LYS A 62 -14.08 -19.63 -17.94
C LYS A 62 -12.77 -18.86 -17.67
N PHE A 63 -12.62 -18.28 -16.47
CA PHE A 63 -11.41 -17.55 -16.08
C PHE A 63 -10.27 -18.48 -15.66
N LEU A 64 -10.60 -19.70 -15.23
CA LEU A 64 -9.65 -20.74 -14.84
C LEU A 64 -9.15 -21.55 -16.04
N THR A 65 -9.87 -21.52 -17.17
CA THR A 65 -9.44 -22.16 -18.42
C THR A 65 -8.11 -21.56 -18.90
N ILE A 66 -7.15 -22.44 -19.17
CA ILE A 66 -5.87 -22.09 -19.77
C ILE A 66 -6.02 -22.07 -21.28
N LYS A 67 -5.67 -20.95 -21.90
CA LYS A 67 -5.66 -20.81 -23.36
C LYS A 67 -4.38 -21.45 -23.91
N ASN A 68 -4.49 -22.23 -24.99
CA ASN A 68 -3.33 -22.78 -25.68
C ASN A 68 -2.57 -21.68 -26.42
N GLU A 69 -3.30 -20.80 -27.09
CA GLU A 69 -2.75 -19.65 -27.81
C GLU A 69 -3.20 -18.36 -27.15
N ILE A 70 -2.24 -17.47 -26.90
CA ILE A 70 -2.49 -16.14 -26.34
C ILE A 70 -2.22 -15.12 -27.44
N PRO A 71 -3.26 -14.40 -27.91
CA PRO A 71 -3.05 -13.31 -28.85
C PRO A 71 -2.05 -12.31 -28.31
N LEU A 72 -1.11 -11.88 -29.16
CA LEU A 72 -0.20 -10.81 -28.80
C LEU A 72 -0.96 -9.49 -28.58
N PHE A 73 -0.43 -8.68 -27.67
CA PHE A 73 -0.91 -7.30 -27.49
C PHE A 73 -0.63 -6.48 -28.75
N GLN A 74 -1.49 -5.50 -29.02
CA GLN A 74 -1.25 -4.52 -30.07
C GLN A 74 -0.15 -3.54 -29.65
N PRO A 75 0.66 -2.99 -30.56
CA PRO A 75 1.58 -1.92 -30.21
C PRO A 75 0.84 -0.68 -29.68
N VAL A 76 1.38 -0.04 -28.63
CA VAL A 76 0.84 1.21 -28.06
C VAL A 76 0.60 2.29 -29.11
N SER A 77 1.45 2.36 -30.14
CA SER A 77 1.33 3.34 -31.23
C SER A 77 0.11 3.12 -32.14
N SER A 78 -0.40 1.89 -32.24
CA SER A 78 -1.54 1.53 -33.08
C SER A 78 -2.84 1.34 -32.29
N THR A 79 -2.76 1.22 -30.97
CA THR A 79 -3.94 1.13 -30.12
C THR A 79 -4.56 2.53 -29.94
N PRO A 80 -5.89 2.67 -30.03
CA PRO A 80 -6.60 3.89 -29.64
C PRO A 80 -6.33 4.29 -28.17
N LEU A 81 -6.10 5.58 -27.95
CA LEU A 81 -6.02 6.18 -26.61
C LEU A 81 -7.14 7.21 -26.47
N ILE A 82 -7.95 7.09 -25.42
CA ILE A 82 -9.01 8.04 -25.10
C ILE A 82 -8.71 8.71 -23.77
N ILE A 83 -8.63 10.04 -23.79
CA ILE A 83 -8.55 10.84 -22.56
C ILE A 83 -9.97 11.10 -22.07
N VAL A 84 -10.24 10.74 -20.82
CA VAL A 84 -11.55 10.82 -20.19
C VAL A 84 -11.49 11.89 -19.10
N ASP A 85 -11.86 13.11 -19.47
CA ASP A 85 -11.77 14.27 -18.58
C ASP A 85 -13.06 15.12 -18.53
N THR A 86 -14.12 14.63 -19.19
CA THR A 86 -15.48 15.17 -19.18
C THR A 86 -16.50 14.10 -18.80
N LYS A 87 -17.69 14.52 -18.35
CA LYS A 87 -18.78 13.60 -18.00
C LYS A 87 -19.23 12.75 -19.18
N GLU A 88 -19.34 13.35 -20.36
CA GLU A 88 -19.73 12.64 -21.59
C GLU A 88 -18.71 11.56 -21.96
N ALA A 89 -17.41 11.89 -21.94
CA ALA A 89 -16.36 10.90 -22.18
C ALA A 89 -16.39 9.77 -21.15
N PHE A 90 -16.69 10.09 -19.89
CA PHE A 90 -16.85 9.10 -18.82
C PHE A 90 -18.05 8.19 -19.03
N ASP A 91 -19.18 8.72 -19.48
CA ASP A 91 -20.36 7.91 -19.79
C ASP A 91 -20.11 6.96 -20.97
N ASN A 92 -19.43 7.43 -22.01
CA ASN A 92 -19.02 6.60 -23.15
C ASN A 92 -18.04 5.49 -22.73
N LEU A 93 -17.05 5.83 -21.90
CA LEU A 93 -16.16 4.85 -21.27
C LEU A 93 -16.99 3.79 -20.52
N LEU A 94 -17.90 4.21 -19.65
CA LEU A 94 -18.68 3.29 -18.83
C LEU A 94 -19.52 2.33 -19.69
N GLN A 95 -20.11 2.81 -20.78
CA GLN A 95 -20.84 1.93 -21.72
C GLN A 95 -19.92 0.92 -22.38
N ASP A 96 -18.73 1.33 -22.84
CA ASP A 96 -17.76 0.40 -23.41
C ASP A 96 -17.35 -0.66 -22.38
N LEU A 97 -16.96 -0.25 -21.17
CA LEU A 97 -16.50 -1.14 -20.12
C LEU A 97 -17.55 -2.18 -19.69
N LEU A 98 -18.84 -1.85 -19.77
CA LEU A 98 -19.94 -2.80 -19.49
C LEU A 98 -20.03 -3.94 -20.53
N THR A 99 -19.45 -3.77 -21.72
CA THR A 99 -19.38 -4.83 -22.75
C THR A 99 -18.16 -5.73 -22.60
N GLN A 100 -17.21 -5.36 -21.74
CA GLN A 100 -15.94 -6.06 -21.58
C GLN A 100 -16.07 -7.25 -20.63
N THR A 101 -15.19 -8.24 -20.80
CA THR A 101 -15.08 -9.38 -19.87
C THR A 101 -13.84 -9.33 -19.00
N VAL A 102 -12.84 -8.53 -19.40
CA VAL A 102 -11.58 -8.34 -18.71
C VAL A 102 -11.06 -6.93 -18.97
N ILE A 103 -10.53 -6.28 -17.95
CA ILE A 103 -9.91 -4.96 -18.03
C ILE A 103 -8.64 -4.92 -17.18
N GLY A 104 -7.60 -4.23 -17.65
CA GLY A 104 -6.43 -3.85 -16.86
C GLY A 104 -6.66 -2.49 -16.20
N VAL A 105 -6.25 -2.32 -14.95
CA VAL A 105 -6.47 -1.08 -14.18
C VAL A 105 -5.22 -0.73 -13.37
N ASP A 106 -4.90 0.56 -13.32
CA ASP A 106 -3.86 1.15 -12.48
C ASP A 106 -4.26 2.57 -12.04
N LEU A 107 -3.57 3.12 -11.03
CA LEU A 107 -3.81 4.46 -10.52
C LEU A 107 -2.51 5.22 -10.29
N GLU A 108 -2.58 6.54 -10.45
CA GLU A 108 -1.51 7.44 -10.04
C GLU A 108 -1.93 8.30 -8.85
N HIS A 109 -1.07 8.37 -7.85
CA HIS A 109 -1.39 8.96 -6.55
C HIS A 109 -0.40 10.05 -6.16
N HIS A 110 -0.89 11.07 -5.45
CA HIS A 110 -0.06 12.13 -4.88
C HIS A 110 -0.33 12.31 -3.38
N GLY A 111 0.72 12.33 -2.56
CA GLY A 111 0.62 12.44 -1.09
C GLY A 111 1.44 13.58 -0.46
N ASP A 112 2.23 14.32 -1.24
CA ASP A 112 3.05 15.40 -0.67
C ASP A 112 2.21 16.64 -0.34
N ARG A 113 1.24 16.95 -1.21
CA ARG A 113 0.35 18.12 -1.08
C ARG A 113 -1.11 17.75 -0.75
N SER A 114 -1.29 16.65 -0.03
CA SER A 114 -2.56 16.19 0.54
C SER A 114 -2.29 15.34 1.78
N TYR A 115 -3.08 15.51 2.84
CA TYR A 115 -2.85 14.81 4.10
C TYR A 115 -3.11 13.29 3.97
N GLN A 116 -4.30 12.95 3.47
CA GLN A 116 -4.68 11.56 3.24
C GLN A 116 -4.12 11.03 1.92
N GLY A 117 -3.70 11.92 1.02
CA GLY A 117 -3.35 11.63 -0.35
C GLY A 117 -4.55 11.79 -1.29
N ILE A 118 -4.26 11.88 -2.59
CA ILE A 118 -5.26 12.06 -3.66
C ILE A 118 -4.90 11.22 -4.88
N THR A 119 -5.88 10.51 -5.42
CA THR A 119 -5.75 9.82 -6.71
C THR A 119 -5.87 10.85 -7.84
N CYS A 120 -4.83 10.97 -8.64
CA CYS A 120 -4.68 12.00 -9.66
C CYS A 120 -4.98 11.52 -11.07
N LEU A 121 -4.88 10.22 -11.32
CA LEU A 121 -5.14 9.59 -12.60
C LEU A 121 -5.59 8.14 -12.39
N MET A 122 -6.42 7.64 -13.29
CA MET A 122 -6.77 6.22 -13.37
C MET A 122 -6.59 5.77 -14.81
N GLN A 123 -5.95 4.62 -14.99
CA GLN A 123 -5.76 4.02 -16.31
C GLN A 123 -6.60 2.77 -16.40
N ILE A 124 -7.25 2.58 -17.55
CA ILE A 124 -8.00 1.37 -17.85
C ILE A 124 -7.63 0.93 -19.25
N SER A 125 -7.30 -0.35 -19.43
CA SER A 125 -7.05 -0.94 -20.75
C SER A 125 -8.03 -2.09 -21.01
N THR A 126 -8.60 -2.11 -22.21
CA THR A 126 -9.36 -3.25 -22.75
C THR A 126 -8.47 -4.03 -23.72
N ASP A 127 -9.02 -4.99 -24.46
CA ASP A 127 -8.29 -5.67 -25.53
C ASP A 127 -7.97 -4.75 -26.72
N LYS A 128 -8.72 -3.64 -26.86
CA LYS A 128 -8.71 -2.77 -28.04
C LYS A 128 -8.37 -1.32 -27.76
N THR A 129 -8.61 -0.81 -26.55
CA THR A 129 -8.53 0.62 -26.27
C THR A 129 -7.90 0.87 -24.91
N ASP A 130 -7.05 1.89 -24.84
CA ASP A 130 -6.52 2.39 -23.58
C ASP A 130 -7.21 3.70 -23.20
N TYR A 131 -7.46 3.86 -21.90
CA TYR A 131 -8.14 5.01 -21.34
C TYR A 131 -7.28 5.63 -20.24
N ILE A 132 -7.20 6.97 -20.27
CA ILE A 132 -6.60 7.76 -19.18
C ILE A 132 -7.68 8.68 -18.64
N ILE A 133 -8.05 8.47 -17.39
CA ILE A 133 -9.16 9.16 -16.72
C ILE A 133 -8.58 10.22 -15.79
N ASP A 134 -8.93 11.49 -16.02
CA ASP A 134 -8.58 12.59 -15.14
C ASP A 134 -9.48 12.58 -13.90
N THR A 135 -9.04 11.84 -12.88
CA THR A 135 -9.81 11.68 -11.64
C THR A 135 -9.95 12.96 -10.83
N LEU A 136 -9.09 13.98 -11.07
CA LEU A 136 -9.21 15.27 -10.40
C LEU A 136 -10.37 16.09 -10.98
N LYS A 137 -10.57 16.07 -12.30
CA LYS A 137 -11.72 16.72 -12.95
C LYS A 137 -13.03 15.98 -12.72
N LEU A 138 -12.96 14.65 -12.65
CA LEU A 138 -14.13 13.78 -12.51
C LEU A 138 -14.39 13.33 -11.08
N TRP A 139 -13.77 13.96 -10.08
CA TRP A 139 -13.72 13.53 -8.68
C TRP A 139 -15.05 12.97 -8.12
N ASP A 140 -16.14 13.74 -8.25
CA ASP A 140 -17.46 13.38 -7.71
C ASP A 140 -18.32 12.52 -8.67
N GLN A 141 -17.76 12.07 -9.79
CA GLN A 141 -18.51 11.48 -10.92
C GLN A 141 -18.13 10.02 -11.20
N LEU A 142 -17.13 9.46 -10.53
CA LEU A 142 -16.56 8.15 -10.84
C LEU A 142 -17.27 6.97 -10.16
N GLN A 143 -18.08 7.19 -9.13
CA GLN A 143 -18.77 6.10 -8.40
C GLN A 143 -19.59 5.13 -9.28
N PRO A 144 -20.21 5.55 -10.41
CA PRO A 144 -20.85 4.64 -11.35
C PRO A 144 -19.95 3.51 -11.90
N LEU A 145 -18.61 3.64 -11.83
CA LEU A 145 -17.68 2.56 -12.16
C LEU A 145 -17.91 1.29 -11.32
N ASN A 146 -18.56 1.37 -10.16
CA ASN A 146 -18.96 0.18 -9.41
C ASN A 146 -19.84 -0.78 -10.24
N LYS A 147 -20.57 -0.31 -11.26
CA LYS A 147 -21.31 -1.16 -12.20
C LYS A 147 -20.40 -2.14 -12.95
N VAL A 148 -19.12 -1.80 -13.13
CA VAL A 148 -18.10 -2.64 -13.77
C VAL A 148 -17.18 -3.26 -12.73
N PHE A 149 -16.69 -2.46 -11.78
CA PHE A 149 -15.68 -2.87 -10.81
C PHE A 149 -16.24 -3.88 -9.80
N CYS A 150 -17.53 -3.83 -9.49
CA CYS A 150 -18.20 -4.82 -8.64
C CYS A 150 -18.91 -5.93 -9.42
N ASP A 151 -18.87 -5.93 -10.76
CA ASP A 151 -19.44 -7.03 -11.55
C ASP A 151 -18.56 -8.29 -11.41
N PRO A 152 -19.08 -9.41 -10.88
CA PRO A 152 -18.31 -10.64 -10.78
C PRO A 152 -17.96 -11.27 -12.14
N ASN A 153 -18.65 -10.89 -13.22
CA ASN A 153 -18.43 -11.42 -14.58
C ASN A 153 -17.38 -10.67 -15.38
N ILE A 154 -16.91 -9.52 -14.89
CA ILE A 154 -15.84 -8.72 -15.48
C ILE A 154 -14.60 -8.87 -14.61
N LEU A 155 -13.50 -9.36 -15.17
CA LEU A 155 -12.24 -9.50 -14.44
C LEU A 155 -11.49 -8.16 -14.42
N LYS A 156 -11.05 -7.74 -13.23
CA LYS A 156 -10.15 -6.59 -13.06
C LYS A 156 -8.74 -7.06 -12.80
N ILE A 157 -7.80 -6.74 -13.67
CA ILE A 157 -6.38 -7.07 -13.52
C ILE A 157 -5.65 -5.85 -12.98
N PHE A 158 -4.91 -6.05 -11.90
CA PHE A 158 -4.07 -5.03 -11.27
C PHE A 158 -2.66 -5.58 -11.06
N GLN A 159 -1.69 -4.68 -10.96
CA GLN A 159 -0.33 -5.00 -10.57
C GLN A 159 -0.02 -4.49 -9.16
N GLY A 160 -0.22 -5.33 -8.14
CA GLY A 160 0.05 -4.96 -6.75
C GLY A 160 -0.99 -4.01 -6.15
N ALA A 161 -2.26 -4.43 -6.15
CA ALA A 161 -3.45 -3.58 -5.92
C ALA A 161 -3.63 -3.06 -4.48
N ASN A 162 -2.66 -3.25 -3.59
CA ASN A 162 -2.81 -3.02 -2.16
C ASN A 162 -3.17 -1.58 -1.82
N SER A 163 -2.54 -0.62 -2.48
CA SER A 163 -2.84 0.80 -2.26
C SER A 163 -4.05 1.23 -3.08
N ASP A 164 -4.17 0.71 -4.30
CA ASP A 164 -5.23 1.09 -5.24
C ASP A 164 -6.62 0.80 -4.69
N ILE A 165 -6.80 -0.38 -4.10
CA ILE A 165 -8.06 -0.76 -3.44
C ILE A 165 -8.42 0.25 -2.34
N LEU A 166 -7.45 0.73 -1.57
CA LEU A 166 -7.70 1.70 -0.50
C LEU A 166 -8.00 3.10 -1.07
N TRP A 167 -7.31 3.50 -2.12
CA TRP A 167 -7.49 4.80 -2.78
C TRP A 167 -8.85 4.90 -3.49
N LEU A 168 -9.27 3.84 -4.18
CA LEU A 168 -10.60 3.74 -4.81
C LEU A 168 -11.72 3.93 -3.78
N GLN A 169 -11.60 3.31 -2.61
CA GLN A 169 -12.55 3.46 -1.51
C GLN A 169 -12.54 4.87 -0.95
N ARG A 170 -11.34 5.38 -0.60
CA ARG A 170 -11.13 6.67 0.04
C ARG A 170 -11.65 7.81 -0.83
N ASP A 171 -11.30 7.83 -2.10
CA ASP A 171 -11.56 8.97 -2.97
C ASP A 171 -12.96 8.89 -3.59
N PHE A 172 -13.30 7.75 -4.17
CA PHE A 172 -14.46 7.63 -5.07
C PHE A 172 -15.58 6.71 -4.55
N GLY A 173 -15.36 5.99 -3.45
CA GLY A 173 -16.28 4.95 -2.99
C GLY A 173 -16.41 3.80 -3.99
N ILE A 174 -15.33 3.49 -4.70
CA ILE A 174 -15.26 2.36 -5.65
C ILE A 174 -14.70 1.12 -4.95
N TYR A 175 -15.31 -0.02 -5.22
CA TYR A 175 -14.95 -1.33 -4.69
C TYR A 175 -14.69 -2.31 -5.84
N VAL A 176 -13.92 -3.38 -5.59
CA VAL A 176 -13.57 -4.35 -6.63
C VAL A 176 -13.94 -5.77 -6.22
N VAL A 177 -14.77 -6.42 -7.04
CA VAL A 177 -15.08 -7.87 -6.97
C VAL A 177 -14.50 -8.53 -8.20
N ASN A 178 -14.00 -9.77 -8.11
CA ASN A 178 -13.28 -10.45 -9.20
C ASN A 178 -12.01 -9.69 -9.65
N LEU A 179 -11.00 -9.68 -8.78
CA LEU A 179 -9.67 -9.11 -9.05
C LEU A 179 -8.64 -10.23 -9.25
N PHE A 180 -7.75 -10.06 -10.23
CA PHE A 180 -6.52 -10.83 -10.36
C PHE A 180 -5.31 -9.91 -10.23
N ASP A 181 -4.51 -10.13 -9.17
CA ASP A 181 -3.32 -9.33 -8.90
C ASP A 181 -2.07 -10.05 -9.43
N THR A 182 -1.44 -9.48 -10.46
CA THR A 182 -0.24 -10.04 -11.09
C THR A 182 0.97 -10.05 -10.14
N CYS A 183 1.03 -9.19 -9.12
CA CYS A 183 2.06 -9.26 -8.07
C CYS A 183 1.86 -10.49 -7.15
N ARG A 184 0.61 -10.92 -6.94
CA ARG A 184 0.29 -12.15 -6.19
C ARG A 184 0.62 -13.38 -7.02
N ALA A 185 0.29 -13.37 -8.31
CA ALA A 185 0.71 -14.40 -9.25
C ALA A 185 2.24 -14.54 -9.30
N ALA A 186 2.98 -13.42 -9.39
CA ALA A 186 4.44 -13.43 -9.41
C ALA A 186 5.05 -13.99 -8.11
N SER A 187 4.36 -13.81 -6.98
CA SER A 187 4.77 -14.40 -5.71
C SER A 187 4.58 -15.91 -5.67
N LEU A 188 3.48 -16.43 -6.22
CA LEU A 188 3.23 -17.87 -6.31
C LEU A 188 4.12 -18.57 -7.35
N LEU A 189 4.57 -17.84 -8.37
CA LEU A 189 5.58 -18.27 -9.33
C LEU A 189 7.03 -18.11 -8.82
N GLU A 190 7.19 -17.67 -7.57
CA GLU A 190 8.49 -17.50 -6.92
C GLU A 190 9.47 -16.58 -7.68
N PHE A 191 8.95 -15.62 -8.44
CA PHE A 191 9.80 -14.66 -9.13
C PHE A 191 10.57 -13.78 -8.12
N GLN A 192 11.88 -13.63 -8.36
CA GLN A 192 12.76 -12.79 -7.52
C GLN A 192 12.31 -11.33 -7.51
N LYS A 193 11.81 -10.84 -8.65
CA LYS A 193 11.23 -9.50 -8.79
C LYS A 193 9.76 -9.62 -9.14
N LYS A 194 8.96 -8.72 -8.57
CA LYS A 194 7.50 -8.77 -8.65
C LYS A 194 6.90 -7.45 -9.14
N ASP A 195 7.74 -6.50 -9.56
CA ASP A 195 7.30 -5.21 -10.07
C ASP A 195 6.91 -5.29 -11.56
N LEU A 196 6.13 -4.32 -12.03
CA LEU A 196 5.64 -4.30 -13.41
C LEU A 196 6.77 -4.27 -14.43
N SER A 197 7.83 -3.51 -14.16
CA SER A 197 8.98 -3.38 -15.06
C SER A 197 9.67 -4.73 -15.29
N PHE A 198 9.69 -5.61 -14.29
CA PHE A 198 10.15 -6.97 -14.45
C PHE A 198 9.20 -7.79 -15.33
N LEU A 199 7.89 -7.76 -15.09
CA LEU A 199 6.92 -8.55 -15.86
C LEU A 199 6.85 -8.11 -17.33
N LEU A 200 6.89 -6.81 -17.61
CA LEU A 200 6.98 -6.25 -18.97
C LEU A 200 8.22 -6.76 -19.70
N ARG A 201 9.37 -6.79 -19.03
CA ARG A 201 10.61 -7.32 -19.62
C ARG A 201 10.51 -8.82 -19.85
N HIS A 202 9.98 -9.55 -18.87
CA HIS A 202 9.93 -11.00 -18.88
C HIS A 202 8.98 -11.51 -19.99
N TYR A 203 7.74 -11.04 -20.00
CA TYR A 203 6.68 -11.51 -20.90
C TYR A 203 6.59 -10.74 -22.22
N CYS A 204 6.78 -9.42 -22.20
CA CYS A 204 6.56 -8.56 -23.37
C CYS A 204 7.86 -8.16 -24.08
N LYS A 205 9.03 -8.44 -23.47
CA LYS A 205 10.36 -7.97 -23.93
C LYS A 205 10.50 -6.45 -23.97
N ILE A 206 9.70 -5.75 -23.17
CA ILE A 206 9.66 -4.29 -23.11
C ILE A 206 10.50 -3.77 -21.95
N HIS A 207 11.26 -2.70 -22.21
CA HIS A 207 12.12 -2.06 -21.23
C HIS A 207 11.57 -0.68 -20.88
N VAL A 208 10.85 -0.58 -19.76
CA VAL A 208 10.35 0.68 -19.23
C VAL A 208 11.38 1.34 -18.31
N LYS A 209 11.49 2.67 -18.40
CA LYS A 209 12.27 3.50 -17.47
C LYS A 209 11.35 3.99 -16.36
N LYS A 210 11.72 3.75 -15.10
CA LYS A 210 10.95 4.18 -13.89
C LYS A 210 11.05 5.69 -13.62
N LYS A 211 10.91 6.54 -14.65
CA LYS A 211 11.16 8.00 -14.56
C LYS A 211 10.03 8.72 -13.81
N TYR A 212 8.79 8.29 -13.98
CA TYR A 212 7.60 9.02 -13.50
C TYR A 212 6.93 8.41 -12.26
N GLN A 213 7.48 7.32 -11.70
CA GLN A 213 6.95 6.66 -10.50
C GLN A 213 6.81 7.59 -9.28
N MET A 214 7.63 8.65 -9.19
CA MET A 214 7.58 9.66 -8.12
C MET A 214 7.25 11.07 -8.67
N ALA A 215 6.63 11.14 -9.85
CA ALA A 215 6.25 12.41 -10.45
C ALA A 215 5.08 13.07 -9.70
N ASP A 216 4.93 14.37 -9.89
CA ASP A 216 3.76 15.09 -9.43
C ASP A 216 2.61 14.94 -10.43
N TRP A 217 1.76 13.93 -10.22
CA TRP A 217 0.64 13.60 -11.12
C TRP A 217 -0.50 14.61 -11.09
N ARG A 218 -0.41 15.68 -10.30
CA ARG A 218 -1.33 16.82 -10.33
C ARG A 218 -1.09 17.74 -11.52
N ILE A 219 0.06 17.64 -12.19
CA ILE A 219 0.43 18.50 -13.34
C ILE A 219 -0.64 18.39 -14.44
N ARG A 220 -1.08 19.55 -14.94
CA ARG A 220 -1.96 19.68 -16.12
C ARG A 220 -1.47 20.83 -17.03
N PRO A 221 -1.52 20.69 -18.36
CA PRO A 221 -1.81 19.43 -19.08
C PRO A 221 -0.72 18.38 -18.82
N LEU A 222 -1.07 17.09 -18.94
CA LEU A 222 -0.09 16.01 -18.85
C LEU A 222 0.87 16.08 -20.05
N THR A 223 2.16 15.84 -19.80
CA THR A 223 3.14 15.73 -20.90
C THR A 223 2.96 14.43 -21.66
N GLN A 224 3.39 14.39 -22.93
CA GLN A 224 3.32 13.16 -23.74
C GLN A 224 4.06 11.98 -23.11
N ASP A 225 5.18 12.25 -22.44
CA ASP A 225 5.92 11.23 -21.69
C ASP A 225 5.14 10.66 -20.50
N MET A 226 4.41 11.50 -19.76
CA MET A 226 3.56 11.07 -18.65
C MET A 226 2.36 10.27 -19.14
N ILE A 227 1.75 10.70 -20.25
CA ILE A 227 0.66 9.98 -20.92
C ILE A 227 1.15 8.58 -21.34
N LYS A 228 2.31 8.52 -22.01
CA LYS A 228 2.90 7.25 -22.43
C LYS A 228 3.19 6.34 -21.25
N TYR A 229 3.81 6.87 -20.18
CA TYR A 229 4.11 6.10 -18.98
C TYR A 229 2.83 5.51 -18.36
N ALA A 230 1.84 6.36 -18.06
CA ALA A 230 0.57 5.93 -17.47
C ALA A 230 -0.12 4.86 -18.34
N ARG A 231 -0.11 5.04 -19.65
CA ARG A 231 -0.69 4.10 -20.59
C ARG A 231 -0.02 2.72 -20.53
N GLU A 232 1.31 2.69 -20.50
CA GLU A 232 2.09 1.44 -20.47
C GLU A 232 1.86 0.62 -19.19
N ASP A 233 1.38 1.23 -18.09
CA ASP A 233 1.12 0.52 -16.83
C ASP A 233 -0.08 -0.45 -16.89
N THR A 234 -1.03 -0.23 -17.81
CA THR A 234 -2.20 -1.12 -17.98
C THR A 234 -2.27 -1.85 -19.31
N HIS A 235 -1.71 -1.26 -20.36
CA HIS A 235 -1.83 -1.74 -21.74
C HIS A 235 -1.44 -3.21 -21.94
N TYR A 236 -0.42 -3.68 -21.21
CA TYR A 236 0.09 -5.05 -21.34
C TYR A 236 -0.48 -6.03 -20.30
N LEU A 237 -1.28 -5.56 -19.34
CA LEU A 237 -1.71 -6.37 -18.19
C LEU A 237 -2.54 -7.58 -18.59
N ILE A 238 -3.43 -7.44 -19.58
CA ILE A 238 -4.28 -8.55 -20.06
C ILE A 238 -3.41 -9.68 -20.64
N TYR A 239 -2.41 -9.32 -21.44
CA TYR A 239 -1.46 -10.29 -21.99
C TYR A 239 -0.63 -10.95 -20.87
N ILE A 240 -0.09 -10.16 -19.94
CA ILE A 240 0.69 -10.66 -18.80
C ILE A 240 -0.16 -11.63 -17.96
N TYR A 241 -1.42 -11.30 -17.67
CA TYR A 241 -2.35 -12.16 -16.96
C TYR A 241 -2.49 -13.54 -17.61
N GLU A 242 -2.71 -13.61 -18.93
CA GLU A 242 -2.86 -14.89 -19.62
C GLU A 242 -1.55 -15.70 -19.61
N ARG A 243 -0.40 -15.03 -19.77
CA ARG A 243 0.91 -15.68 -19.67
C ARG A 243 1.17 -16.25 -18.29
N MET A 244 0.86 -15.49 -17.24
CA MET A 244 1.02 -15.94 -15.86
C MET A 244 0.11 -17.11 -15.53
N LYS A 245 -1.11 -17.16 -16.10
CA LYS A 245 -1.98 -18.33 -15.96
C LYS A 245 -1.37 -19.59 -16.54
N GLN A 246 -0.77 -19.52 -17.73
CA GLN A 246 -0.06 -20.66 -18.32
C GLN A 246 1.08 -21.13 -17.41
N ASP A 247 1.91 -20.19 -16.93
CA ASP A 247 3.04 -20.51 -16.06
C ASP A 247 2.59 -21.11 -14.72
N LEU A 248 1.53 -20.59 -14.11
CA LEU A 248 0.96 -21.11 -12.86
C LEU A 248 0.44 -22.54 -13.04
N ASN A 249 -0.19 -22.82 -14.17
CA ASN A 249 -0.67 -24.16 -14.49
C ASN A 249 0.50 -25.14 -14.68
N LEU A 250 1.54 -24.73 -15.40
CA LEU A 250 2.74 -25.55 -15.59
C LEU A 250 3.49 -25.79 -14.28
N HIS A 251 3.67 -24.76 -13.45
CA HIS A 251 4.32 -24.86 -12.15
C HIS A 251 3.56 -25.81 -11.21
N HIS A 252 2.22 -25.79 -11.28
CA HIS A 252 1.39 -26.74 -10.55
C HIS A 252 1.64 -28.18 -10.99
N CYS A 253 1.72 -28.45 -12.31
CA CYS A 253 2.02 -29.78 -12.82
C CYS A 253 3.41 -30.28 -12.39
N LEU A 254 4.43 -29.42 -12.44
CA LEU A 254 5.81 -29.80 -12.09
C LEU A 254 5.98 -30.07 -10.59
N GLY A 255 5.35 -29.26 -9.72
CA GLY A 255 5.38 -29.47 -8.27
C GLY A 255 4.69 -30.76 -7.82
N ASN A 256 3.76 -31.30 -8.63
CA ASN A 256 3.14 -32.60 -8.39
C ASN A 256 4.03 -33.76 -8.87
N THR A 257 4.85 -33.56 -9.91
CA THR A 257 5.78 -34.60 -10.40
C THR A 257 6.97 -34.85 -9.48
N GLU A 258 7.48 -33.83 -8.77
CA GLU A 258 8.63 -34.00 -7.86
C GLU A 258 8.27 -34.69 -6.53
N LYS A 259 6.97 -34.83 -6.21
CA LYS A 259 6.50 -35.58 -5.02
C LYS A 259 6.22 -37.07 -5.30
N GLY A 260 6.36 -37.52 -6.55
CA GLY A 260 6.37 -38.94 -6.89
C GLY A 260 7.77 -39.53 -6.76
N THR A 261 8.01 -40.34 -5.72
CA THR A 261 9.25 -41.09 -5.55
C THR A 261 9.64 -41.90 -6.80
N PRO A 262 10.92 -41.96 -7.20
CA PRO A 262 11.36 -42.88 -8.26
C PRO A 262 11.38 -44.30 -7.71
N ASN A 263 10.44 -45.15 -8.13
CA ASN A 263 10.51 -46.58 -7.85
C ASN A 263 11.68 -47.19 -8.63
N LYS A 264 12.65 -47.70 -7.86
CA LYS A 264 13.73 -48.55 -8.34
C LYS A 264 13.16 -49.82 -8.98
N GLU A 265 13.72 -50.18 -10.12
CA GLU A 265 13.58 -51.50 -10.73
C GLU A 265 13.99 -52.60 -9.75
N SER A 266 13.14 -53.63 -9.66
CA SER A 266 13.54 -54.99 -9.26
C SER A 266 12.74 -55.98 -10.09
N LYS A 267 13.45 -56.81 -10.85
CA LYS A 267 12.95 -58.03 -11.50
C LYS A 267 12.46 -59.01 -10.43
N ASP A 268 11.30 -59.65 -10.63
CA ASP A 268 11.21 -61.11 -10.78
C ASP A 268 9.77 -61.65 -10.90
N SER A 269 9.63 -62.52 -11.92
CA SER A 269 8.75 -63.71 -12.04
C SER A 269 7.22 -63.67 -11.99
N MET A 270 6.64 -64.31 -13.01
CA MET A 270 5.24 -64.73 -13.24
C MET A 270 4.58 -65.50 -12.08
N LYS A 271 3.29 -65.22 -11.82
CA LYS A 271 2.20 -66.21 -11.79
C LYS A 271 0.81 -65.55 -11.83
N SER A 272 -0.16 -66.35 -12.25
CA SER A 272 -1.48 -66.05 -12.83
C SER A 272 -2.66 -65.95 -11.85
N GLN A 273 -3.77 -65.40 -12.39
CA GLN A 273 -5.22 -65.59 -12.07
C GLN A 273 -5.95 -64.53 -11.22
N GLY A 274 -7.12 -64.10 -11.73
CA GLY A 274 -8.33 -63.91 -10.92
C GLY A 274 -8.85 -62.48 -10.68
N GLU A 275 -9.82 -62.07 -11.50
CA GLU A 275 -11.02 -61.23 -11.25
C GLU A 275 -11.05 -60.02 -10.27
N SER A 276 -11.58 -58.92 -10.83
CA SER A 276 -12.50 -57.91 -10.26
C SER A 276 -12.18 -57.26 -8.92
N SER A 277 -11.87 -55.96 -8.95
CA SER A 277 -12.50 -54.97 -8.06
C SER A 277 -12.01 -53.54 -8.34
N GLN A 278 -12.98 -52.65 -8.58
CA GLN A 278 -13.00 -51.24 -8.17
C GLN A 278 -11.78 -50.37 -8.50
N ILE A 279 -11.93 -49.57 -9.56
CA ILE A 279 -11.16 -48.33 -9.73
C ILE A 279 -11.57 -47.38 -8.59
N ALA A 280 -10.78 -47.35 -7.52
CA ALA A 280 -10.87 -46.31 -6.51
C ALA A 280 -10.34 -44.99 -7.12
N PRO A 281 -11.00 -43.84 -6.88
CA PRO A 281 -10.52 -42.56 -7.39
C PRO A 281 -9.29 -42.14 -6.58
N VAL A 282 -8.15 -41.98 -7.25
CA VAL A 282 -6.98 -41.31 -6.67
C VAL A 282 -7.33 -39.83 -6.52
N LYS A 283 -7.81 -39.45 -5.34
CA LYS A 283 -7.90 -38.06 -4.90
C LYS A 283 -6.57 -37.65 -4.27
N GLU A 284 -5.77 -36.92 -5.04
CA GLU A 284 -4.84 -35.93 -4.49
C GLU A 284 -5.16 -34.59 -5.17
N GLU A 285 -6.05 -33.81 -4.54
CA GLU A 285 -6.37 -32.45 -4.96
C GLU A 285 -5.17 -31.54 -4.69
N GLY A 286 -4.25 -31.49 -5.64
CA GLY A 286 -3.22 -30.46 -5.65
C GLY A 286 -3.86 -29.06 -5.64
N VAL A 287 -3.25 -28.11 -4.91
CA VAL A 287 -3.71 -26.73 -4.86
C VAL A 287 -3.61 -26.09 -6.25
N ASN A 288 -4.76 -25.82 -6.88
CA ASN A 288 -4.80 -25.08 -8.14
C ASN A 288 -4.23 -23.67 -7.94
N LEU A 289 -2.98 -23.46 -8.37
CA LEU A 289 -2.26 -22.19 -8.17
C LEU A 289 -2.94 -21.00 -8.85
N VAL A 290 -3.62 -21.23 -9.98
CA VAL A 290 -4.40 -20.21 -10.67
C VAL A 290 -5.52 -19.72 -9.76
N LEU A 291 -6.32 -20.63 -9.19
CA LEU A 291 -7.37 -20.28 -8.23
C LEU A 291 -6.81 -19.61 -6.96
N GLN A 292 -5.62 -20.03 -6.51
CA GLN A 292 -4.96 -19.45 -5.35
C GLN A 292 -4.61 -17.96 -5.55
N VAL A 293 -4.32 -17.52 -6.78
CA VAL A 293 -4.16 -16.08 -7.06
C VAL A 293 -5.45 -15.32 -6.78
N TRP A 294 -6.61 -15.83 -7.19
CA TRP A 294 -7.89 -15.19 -6.89
C TRP A 294 -8.17 -15.14 -5.39
N ASN A 295 -7.86 -16.20 -4.65
CA ASN A 295 -7.98 -16.20 -3.19
C ASN A 295 -7.13 -15.11 -2.54
N ASN A 296 -5.87 -14.99 -2.96
CA ASN A 296 -4.95 -13.97 -2.47
C ASN A 296 -5.41 -12.56 -2.88
N SER A 297 -5.90 -12.40 -4.11
CA SER A 297 -6.39 -11.14 -4.67
C SER A 297 -7.67 -10.67 -3.97
N ARG A 298 -8.60 -11.59 -3.68
CA ARG A 298 -9.80 -11.32 -2.87
C ARG A 298 -9.43 -10.76 -1.50
N SER A 299 -8.43 -11.32 -0.84
CA SER A 299 -7.95 -10.79 0.45
C SER A 299 -7.43 -9.35 0.33
N VAL A 300 -6.89 -8.95 -0.83
CA VAL A 300 -6.54 -7.54 -1.09
C VAL A 300 -7.80 -6.69 -1.18
N CYS A 301 -8.81 -7.12 -1.94
CA CYS A 301 -10.10 -6.43 -2.05
C CYS A 301 -10.85 -6.29 -0.73
N MET A 302 -10.65 -7.21 0.23
CA MET A 302 -11.26 -7.15 1.57
C MET A 302 -10.67 -6.05 2.46
N ASN A 303 -9.51 -5.49 2.10
CA ASN A 303 -8.91 -4.43 2.89
C ASN A 303 -9.80 -3.20 2.88
N ARG A 304 -9.83 -2.52 4.02
CA ARG A 304 -10.63 -1.32 4.23
C ARG A 304 -9.72 -0.12 4.44
N TYR A 305 -10.05 0.97 3.76
CA TYR A 305 -9.42 2.24 4.10
C TYR A 305 -9.77 2.62 5.53
N ARG A 306 -8.76 3.06 6.28
CA ARG A 306 -8.88 3.58 7.63
C ARG A 306 -8.07 4.86 7.69
N ILE A 307 -8.65 5.90 8.28
CA ILE A 307 -7.90 7.11 8.58
C ILE A 307 -6.77 6.72 9.53
N PRO A 308 -5.50 7.03 9.20
CA PRO A 308 -4.40 6.52 10.00
C PRO A 308 -4.41 7.06 11.43
N CYS A 309 -4.28 6.17 12.41
CA CYS A 309 -4.17 6.53 13.82
C CYS A 309 -2.83 7.23 14.11
N ASN A 310 -2.89 8.40 14.76
CA ASN A 310 -1.73 9.25 14.96
C ASN A 310 -0.76 8.67 16.01
N GLU A 311 -1.28 8.13 17.12
CA GLU A 311 -0.45 7.53 18.18
C GLU A 311 0.30 6.29 17.69
N GLU A 312 -0.35 5.41 16.94
CA GLU A 312 0.30 4.24 16.35
C GLU A 312 1.41 4.65 15.37
N LYS A 313 1.17 5.69 14.56
CA LYS A 313 2.19 6.27 13.68
C LYS A 313 3.38 6.82 14.47
N TYR A 314 3.13 7.52 15.59
CA TYR A 314 4.18 8.04 16.46
C TYR A 314 5.04 6.91 17.04
N LEU A 315 4.40 5.88 17.62
CA LEU A 315 5.11 4.72 18.19
C LEU A 315 5.96 3.98 17.15
N LYS A 316 5.42 3.76 15.95
CA LYS A 316 6.17 3.17 14.82
C LYS A 316 7.34 4.06 14.40
N PHE A 317 7.16 5.38 14.42
CA PHE A 317 8.21 6.33 14.10
C PHE A 317 9.35 6.30 15.13
N CYS A 318 9.04 6.34 16.43
CA CYS A 318 10.03 6.23 17.50
C CYS A 318 10.79 4.90 17.43
N ARG A 319 10.10 3.77 17.26
CA ARG A 319 10.74 2.45 17.09
C ARG A 319 11.78 2.44 15.98
N LYS A 320 11.44 3.00 14.81
CA LYS A 320 12.35 3.11 13.67
C LYS A 320 13.55 4.03 13.93
N LEU A 321 13.39 5.05 14.76
CA LEU A 321 14.52 5.91 15.15
C LEU A 321 15.47 5.16 16.09
N THR A 322 14.93 4.42 17.05
CA THR A 322 15.70 3.56 17.96
C THR A 322 16.43 2.45 17.21
N GLU A 323 15.78 1.77 16.25
CA GLU A 323 16.42 0.76 15.37
C GLU A 323 17.60 1.34 14.57
N LYS A 324 17.56 2.64 14.26
CA LYS A 324 18.65 3.38 13.59
C LYS A 324 19.70 3.93 14.56
N GLY A 325 19.62 3.60 15.85
CA GLY A 325 20.59 4.03 16.86
C GLY A 325 20.39 5.45 17.39
N ASN A 326 19.23 6.09 17.16
CA ASN A 326 18.94 7.39 17.76
C ASN A 326 18.46 7.19 19.21
N THR A 327 19.15 7.82 20.15
CA THR A 327 18.76 7.91 21.56
C THR A 327 18.43 9.37 21.89
N PHE A 328 17.34 9.56 22.63
CA PHE A 328 16.86 10.89 23.01
C PHE A 328 16.71 10.94 24.53
N ASN A 329 17.22 12.00 25.16
CA ASN A 329 16.92 12.25 26.56
C ASN A 329 15.43 12.64 26.74
N ASN A 330 14.99 12.85 27.97
CA ASN A 330 13.59 13.18 28.24
C ASN A 330 13.14 14.54 27.66
N GLN A 331 14.02 15.55 27.62
CA GLN A 331 13.74 16.83 26.96
C GLN A 331 13.52 16.65 25.45
N GLN A 332 14.42 15.91 24.80
CA GLN A 332 14.36 15.62 23.36
C GLN A 332 13.15 14.74 23.02
N SER A 333 12.83 13.76 23.86
CA SER A 333 11.65 12.90 23.68
C SER A 333 10.35 13.70 23.77
N TYR A 334 10.25 14.63 24.72
CA TYR A 334 9.12 15.56 24.80
C TYR A 334 9.02 16.44 23.55
N ALA A 335 10.14 17.05 23.13
CA ALA A 335 10.18 17.88 21.92
C ALA A 335 9.77 17.09 20.67
N LEU A 336 10.26 15.86 20.52
CA LEU A 336 9.94 14.98 19.41
C LEU A 336 8.44 14.66 19.35
N GLN A 337 7.85 14.34 20.50
CA GLN A 337 6.42 14.06 20.62
C GLN A 337 5.58 15.26 20.20
N GLU A 338 5.82 16.41 20.82
CA GLU A 338 5.07 17.64 20.56
C GLU A 338 5.22 18.12 19.11
N LEU A 339 6.43 18.06 18.54
CA LEU A 339 6.66 18.38 17.12
C LEU A 339 5.94 17.40 16.19
N PHE A 340 5.91 16.11 16.53
CA PHE A 340 5.21 15.12 15.73
C PHE A 340 3.70 15.39 15.69
N PHE A 341 3.09 15.67 16.85
CA PHE A 341 1.66 15.96 16.95
C PHE A 341 1.29 17.32 16.36
N TRP A 342 2.12 18.35 16.57
CA TRP A 342 1.97 19.65 15.91
C TRP A 342 1.96 19.48 14.38
N ARG A 343 2.93 18.73 13.84
CA ARG A 343 3.06 18.50 12.40
C ARG A 343 1.83 17.79 11.85
N ASP A 344 1.33 16.75 12.51
CA ASP A 344 0.12 16.05 12.08
C ASP A 344 -1.11 16.95 12.12
N ARG A 345 -1.26 17.77 13.17
CA ARG A 345 -2.36 18.74 13.27
C ARG A 345 -2.37 19.74 12.11
N VAL A 346 -1.24 20.41 11.87
CA VAL A 346 -1.12 21.38 10.76
C VAL A 346 -1.34 20.70 9.42
N ALA A 347 -0.81 19.49 9.24
CA ALA A 347 -1.00 18.71 8.02
C ALA A 347 -2.49 18.40 7.75
N ARG A 348 -3.27 18.07 8.79
CA ARG A 348 -4.73 17.88 8.67
C ARG A 348 -5.48 19.15 8.35
N GLU A 349 -5.21 20.22 9.10
CA GLU A 349 -5.87 21.53 8.98
C GLU A 349 -5.70 22.13 7.58
N GLU A 350 -4.48 22.02 7.03
CA GLU A 350 -4.11 22.62 5.76
C GLU A 350 -4.29 21.64 4.58
N ASP A 351 -4.68 20.39 4.84
CA ASP A 351 -4.69 19.26 3.88
C ASP A 351 -3.35 19.12 3.13
N GLU A 352 -2.25 19.04 3.88
CA GLU A 352 -0.91 18.90 3.33
C GLU A 352 -0.28 17.59 3.80
N GLY A 353 0.64 17.03 3.01
CA GLY A 353 1.39 15.87 3.44
C GLY A 353 2.27 16.23 4.64
N PRO A 354 2.38 15.38 5.69
CA PRO A 354 3.24 15.69 6.85
C PRO A 354 4.70 15.95 6.47
N HIS A 355 5.19 15.33 5.39
CA HIS A 355 6.53 15.60 4.87
C HIS A 355 6.69 17.04 4.35
N PHE A 356 5.65 17.60 3.71
CA PHE A 356 5.66 18.97 3.22
C PHE A 356 5.57 20.00 4.35
N VAL A 357 4.83 19.69 5.43
CA VAL A 357 4.79 20.54 6.64
C VAL A 357 6.15 20.60 7.32
N MET A 358 6.72 19.45 7.66
CA MET A 358 8.07 19.36 8.22
C MET A 358 8.68 17.98 7.92
N PRO A 359 9.72 17.92 7.07
CA PRO A 359 10.46 16.68 6.81
C PRO A 359 10.99 16.05 8.10
N LYS A 360 11.02 14.72 8.15
CA LYS A 360 11.47 13.98 9.35
C LYS A 360 12.90 14.36 9.76
N ASP A 361 13.78 14.53 8.79
CA ASP A 361 15.19 14.85 9.06
C ASP A 361 15.35 16.26 9.67
N MET A 362 14.53 17.21 9.23
CA MET A 362 14.46 18.56 9.81
C MET A 362 13.93 18.51 11.25
N MET A 363 12.85 17.76 11.49
CA MET A 363 12.30 17.55 12.83
C MET A 363 13.35 16.95 13.79
N ILE A 364 14.08 15.92 13.35
CA ILE A 364 15.15 15.29 14.15
C ILE A 364 16.29 16.28 14.41
N LYS A 365 16.67 17.10 13.42
CA LYS A 365 17.69 18.16 13.63
C LYS A 365 17.26 19.15 14.71
N VAL A 366 16.01 19.65 14.68
CA VAL A 366 15.50 20.56 15.72
C VAL A 366 15.52 19.89 17.09
N VAL A 367 15.07 18.63 17.18
CA VAL A 367 15.08 17.85 18.43
C VAL A 367 16.50 17.65 18.95
N ASN A 368 17.49 17.40 18.09
CA ASN A 368 18.86 17.21 18.54
C ASN A 368 19.49 18.50 19.07
N HIS A 369 19.19 19.65 18.47
CA HIS A 369 19.77 20.94 18.88
C HIS A 369 19.01 21.61 20.04
N LEU A 370 17.72 21.31 20.23
CA LEU A 370 16.82 21.98 21.19
C LEU A 370 17.03 23.50 21.26
N PRO A 371 16.79 24.26 20.17
CA PRO A 371 17.09 25.69 20.12
C PRO A 371 16.36 26.48 21.22
N ASN A 372 17.09 27.36 21.91
CA ASN A 372 16.51 28.27 22.90
C ASN A 372 15.97 29.57 22.29
N GLU A 373 16.37 29.90 21.06
CA GLU A 373 15.91 31.06 20.30
C GLU A 373 15.19 30.64 19.01
N PRO A 374 14.21 31.42 18.50
CA PRO A 374 13.50 31.13 17.26
C PRO A 374 14.42 30.96 16.05
N GLU A 375 15.50 31.75 15.95
CA GLU A 375 16.46 31.73 14.85
C GLU A 375 17.17 30.37 14.73
N GLY A 376 17.38 29.68 15.85
CA GLY A 376 17.97 28.33 15.84
C GLY A 376 17.04 27.28 15.22
N ILE A 377 15.71 27.47 15.33
CA ILE A 377 14.73 26.62 14.63
C ILE A 377 14.80 26.88 13.13
N LEU A 378 14.87 28.15 12.71
CA LEU A 378 15.01 28.52 11.31
C LEU A 378 16.32 28.02 10.70
N HIS A 379 17.42 28.04 11.44
CA HIS A 379 18.69 27.47 10.99
C HIS A 379 18.59 25.97 10.70
N CYS A 380 17.78 25.24 11.47
CA CYS A 380 17.54 23.82 11.25
C CYS A 380 16.56 23.54 10.08
N CYS A 381 15.72 24.52 9.71
CA CYS A 381 14.52 24.33 8.90
C CYS A 381 14.20 25.51 7.98
N SER A 382 15.21 26.12 7.35
CA SER A 382 15.08 27.40 6.63
C SER A 382 14.02 27.38 5.52
N ASP A 383 13.84 26.22 4.89
CA ASP A 383 13.07 26.10 3.64
C ASP A 383 11.59 25.70 3.86
N SER A 384 11.14 25.47 5.11
CA SER A 384 9.75 25.10 5.37
C SER A 384 8.86 26.33 5.68
N LEU A 385 7.91 26.59 4.78
CA LEU A 385 6.90 27.64 4.93
C LEU A 385 6.08 27.49 6.23
N PHE A 386 5.68 26.27 6.58
CA PHE A 386 4.88 26.02 7.78
C PHE A 386 5.68 26.18 9.07
N VAL A 387 6.98 25.86 9.04
CA VAL A 387 7.86 26.15 10.17
C VAL A 387 7.96 27.65 10.40
N GLN A 388 8.13 28.44 9.34
CA GLN A 388 8.16 29.91 9.43
C GLN A 388 6.83 30.47 9.95
N LYS A 389 5.68 30.01 9.41
CA LYS A 389 4.33 30.44 9.82
C LYS A 389 4.04 30.14 11.29
N HIS A 390 4.53 29.02 11.82
CA HIS A 390 4.25 28.57 13.20
C HIS A 390 5.44 28.74 14.14
N LEU A 391 6.46 29.53 13.77
CA LEU A 391 7.74 29.63 14.48
C LEU A 391 7.60 29.90 15.98
N GLN A 392 6.73 30.85 16.34
CA GLN A 392 6.50 31.22 17.75
C GLN A 392 5.89 30.08 18.58
N HIS A 393 5.04 29.25 17.97
CA HIS A 393 4.49 28.07 18.65
C HIS A 393 5.55 26.99 18.82
N LEU A 394 6.36 26.75 17.79
CA LEU A 394 7.46 25.79 17.83
C LEU A 394 8.51 26.16 18.87
N HIS A 395 8.85 27.45 18.96
CA HIS A 395 9.76 27.97 19.99
C HIS A 395 9.25 27.72 21.40
N LYS A 396 7.96 27.95 21.65
CA LYS A 396 7.32 27.61 22.94
C LYS A 396 7.43 26.12 23.29
N ILE A 397 7.34 25.22 22.30
CA ILE A 397 7.55 23.78 22.52
C ILE A 397 8.99 23.53 22.98
N MET A 398 9.99 24.15 22.33
CA MET A 398 11.40 23.99 22.71
C MET A 398 11.68 24.51 24.12
N LEU A 399 11.12 25.67 24.49
CA LEU A 399 11.27 26.22 25.84
C LEU A 399 10.68 25.29 26.91
N LYS A 400 9.49 24.72 26.66
CA LYS A 400 8.89 23.72 27.54
C LYS A 400 9.73 22.45 27.66
N ALA A 401 10.27 21.97 26.54
CA ALA A 401 11.15 20.80 26.52
C ALA A 401 12.39 21.01 27.40
N ARG A 402 13.04 22.17 27.28
CA ARG A 402 14.24 22.53 28.04
C ARG A 402 13.97 22.75 29.54
N ALA A 403 12.73 23.08 29.92
CA ALA A 403 12.34 23.25 31.31
C ALA A 403 12.22 21.90 32.07
N LEU A 404 12.21 20.77 31.36
CA LEU A 404 12.17 19.45 32.00
C LEU A 404 13.52 19.10 32.63
N THR A 405 13.50 18.59 33.85
CA THR A 405 14.72 18.12 34.55
C THR A 405 15.33 16.95 33.80
N ILE A 406 16.62 16.99 33.44
CA ILE A 406 17.26 15.88 32.72
C ILE A 406 17.30 14.64 33.62
N SER A 407 16.59 13.58 33.25
CA SER A 407 16.63 12.31 33.98
C SER A 407 17.95 11.60 33.70
N THR A 408 18.85 11.59 34.69
CA THR A 408 20.10 10.80 34.66
C THR A 408 19.83 9.33 34.99
N GLU A 409 19.17 8.60 34.10
CA GLU A 409 19.11 7.13 34.18
C GLU A 409 20.15 6.53 33.21
N GLU A 410 21.44 6.79 33.44
CA GLU A 410 22.53 6.02 32.80
C GLU A 410 23.91 6.15 33.50
N THR A 411 24.03 6.89 34.61
CA THR A 411 25.34 7.15 35.26
C THR A 411 25.73 6.20 36.41
N THR A 412 24.98 5.15 36.71
CA THR A 412 25.26 4.23 37.85
C THR A 412 25.61 2.79 37.47
N LYS A 413 26.07 2.53 36.24
CA LYS A 413 26.61 1.19 35.84
C LYS A 413 28.09 1.14 35.48
N LYS A 414 28.87 2.20 35.72
CA LYS A 414 30.31 2.22 35.39
C LYS A 414 31.30 2.43 36.54
N ASN A 415 30.85 2.49 37.80
CA ASN A 415 31.75 2.60 38.97
C ASN A 415 31.62 1.42 39.95
N SER A 416 31.59 0.18 39.44
CA SER A 416 31.87 -1.00 40.28
C SER A 416 32.50 -2.11 39.44
N ASN A 417 33.77 -1.94 39.09
CA ASN A 417 34.69 -3.04 38.80
C ASN A 417 36.12 -2.56 39.03
N GLY A 418 36.63 -2.86 40.21
CA GLY A 418 37.98 -2.52 40.64
C GLY A 418 38.37 -3.31 41.88
N SER A 419 38.91 -4.50 41.63
CA SER A 419 39.86 -5.26 42.47
C SER A 419 39.34 -6.13 43.62
N THR A 420 39.38 -7.43 43.31
CA THR A 420 39.50 -8.60 44.20
C THR A 420 40.86 -8.70 44.89
N ALA A 421 40.85 -9.13 46.16
CA ALA A 421 41.81 -10.02 46.86
C ALA A 421 41.73 -9.71 48.38
N THR A 422 41.81 -10.58 49.38
CA THR A 422 41.93 -12.05 49.57
C THR A 422 41.69 -12.30 51.09
N ALA A 423 41.37 -13.55 51.46
CA ALA A 423 40.94 -14.02 52.78
C ALA A 423 41.91 -13.85 53.98
N SER A 424 41.37 -13.74 55.20
CA SER A 424 41.67 -14.57 56.40
C SER A 424 40.97 -14.04 57.69
N THR A 425 40.47 -14.99 58.49
CA THR A 425 39.76 -14.92 59.80
C THR A 425 40.74 -14.81 61.00
N PRO A 426 40.33 -14.83 62.31
CA PRO A 426 39.22 -14.21 63.06
C PRO A 426 39.66 -13.56 64.43
N ILE A 427 38.67 -13.18 65.29
CA ILE A 427 38.72 -12.94 66.77
C ILE A 427 39.08 -11.50 67.21
N THR A 428 38.21 -10.76 67.90
CA THR A 428 38.04 -10.73 69.39
C THR A 428 36.94 -9.73 69.80
N THR A 429 36.34 -10.04 70.95
CA THR A 429 35.29 -9.47 71.79
C THR A 429 35.39 -7.99 72.21
N THR A 430 34.22 -7.40 72.54
CA THR A 430 33.82 -6.71 73.81
C THR A 430 33.07 -5.37 73.67
N SER A 431 31.84 -5.41 74.21
CA SER A 431 31.17 -4.44 75.11
C SER A 431 30.97 -2.97 74.73
N GLY A 432 29.75 -2.48 74.98
CA GLY A 432 29.55 -1.12 75.49
C GLY A 432 28.27 -0.43 75.07
N GLU A 433 27.18 -0.71 75.80
CA GLU A 433 26.20 0.23 76.36
C GLU A 433 25.59 1.39 75.52
N GLY A 434 24.26 1.54 75.65
CA GLY A 434 23.73 2.80 76.14
C GLY A 434 22.61 3.49 75.34
N ALA A 435 21.37 3.15 75.70
CA ALA A 435 20.22 4.04 76.01
C ALA A 435 19.74 5.14 75.03
N GLN A 436 18.49 4.97 74.61
CA GLN A 436 17.32 5.88 74.79
C GLN A 436 17.56 7.40 74.78
N ASP A 437 16.93 8.09 73.83
CA ASP A 437 15.60 8.69 74.01
C ASP A 437 14.84 8.78 72.67
#